data_AF-A0A7C5YR18-F1
#
_entry.id   AF-A0A7C5YR18-F1
#
_cell.length_a   1.000
_cell.length_b   1.000
_cell.length_c   1.000
_cell.angle_alpha   90.00
_cell.angle_beta   90.00
_cell.angle_gamma   90.00
#
_symmetry.space_group_name_H-M   'P 1'
#
loop_
_entity.id
_entity.type
_entity.pdbx_description
1 polymer ?
#
loop_
_entity_poly.entity_id
_entity_poly.type
_entity_poly.pdbx_seq_one_letter_code
_entity_poly.pdbx_strand_id
1 'polypeptide(L)'
;MVIGIMFSLLWLGEILASLLSKKIPESLSETGLWVNPVHILDLGFLLPAMIIVSVLLWRKKLLGFFLSVPLLVFAITMGTGIIILFIIVRVKGEPIPMALGIIMGVIVLVSVYFVYGFLKEIKVN
;
A
#
# COMPACT_ATOMS: atom_id res chain seq x y z
N MET A 1 -4.69 4.69 -8.02
CA MET A 1 -6.12 4.51 -7.70
C MET A 1 -6.48 3.06 -7.40
N VAL A 2 -6.24 2.13 -8.34
CA VAL A 2 -6.59 0.69 -8.18
C VAL A 2 -6.06 0.12 -6.86
N ILE A 3 -4.78 0.32 -6.56
CA ILE A 3 -4.16 -0.13 -5.30
C ILE A 3 -4.91 0.45 -4.08
N GLY A 4 -5.17 1.76 -4.08
CA GLY A 4 -5.89 2.45 -3.02
C GLY A 4 -7.27 1.84 -2.73
N ILE A 5 -8.06 1.59 -3.77
CA ILE A 5 -9.38 0.98 -3.65
C ILE A 5 -9.28 -0.47 -3.17
N MET A 6 -8.41 -1.26 -3.79
CA MET A 6 -8.27 -2.69 -3.50
C MET A 6 -7.85 -2.94 -2.04
N PHE A 7 -6.84 -2.22 -1.54
CA PHE A 7 -6.42 -2.32 -0.14
C PHE A 7 -7.48 -1.75 0.82
N SER A 8 -8.20 -0.69 0.44
CA SER A 8 -9.27 -0.16 1.28
C SER A 8 -10.37 -1.20 1.47
N LEU A 9 -10.77 -1.89 0.40
CA LEU A 9 -11.76 -2.96 0.46
C LEU A 9 -11.26 -4.17 1.24
N LEU A 10 -9.98 -4.52 1.11
CA LEU A 10 -9.35 -5.60 1.87
C LEU A 10 -9.40 -5.31 3.38
N TRP A 11 -8.90 -4.15 3.80
CA TRP A 11 -8.88 -3.77 5.22
C TRP A 11 -10.29 -3.58 5.79
N LEU A 12 -11.19 -2.94 5.05
CA LEU A 12 -12.59 -2.81 5.48
C LEU A 12 -13.29 -4.16 5.53
N GLY A 13 -12.97 -5.08 4.62
CA GLY A 13 -13.52 -6.43 4.60
C GLY A 13 -13.19 -7.21 5.87
N GLU A 14 -11.93 -7.18 6.32
CA GLU A 14 -11.51 -7.80 7.58
C GLU A 14 -12.24 -7.19 8.79
N ILE A 15 -12.30 -5.86 8.85
CA ILE A 15 -12.96 -5.13 9.94
C ILE A 15 -14.46 -5.48 10.00
N LEU A 16 -15.14 -5.44 8.86
CA LEU A 16 -16.57 -5.72 8.76
C LEU A 16 -16.87 -7.18 9.09
N ALA A 17 -16.08 -8.13 8.57
CA ALA A 17 -16.25 -9.56 8.85
C ALA A 17 -16.08 -9.86 10.34
N SER A 18 -15.10 -9.23 10.99
CA SER A 18 -14.85 -9.38 12.43
C SER A 18 -15.97 -8.79 13.28
N LEU A 19 -16.49 -7.62 12.87
CA LEU A 19 -17.62 -6.97 13.52
C LEU A 19 -18.90 -7.81 13.45
N LEU A 20 -19.21 -8.37 12.28
CA LEU A 20 -20.36 -9.25 12.08
C LEU A 20 -20.22 -10.57 12.84
N SER A 21 -19.00 -11.11 12.91
CA SER A 21 -18.69 -12.36 13.62
C SER A 21 -18.57 -12.19 15.13
N LYS A 22 -18.60 -10.95 15.64
CA LYS A 22 -18.34 -10.58 17.05
C LYS A 22 -17.02 -11.17 17.57
N LYS A 23 -16.02 -11.26 16.71
CA LYS A 23 -14.67 -11.77 17.03
C LYS A 23 -13.65 -10.64 16.96
N ILE A 24 -12.57 -10.80 17.71
CA ILE A 24 -11.41 -9.93 17.58
C ILE A 24 -10.79 -10.20 16.19
N PRO A 25 -10.51 -9.17 15.37
CA PRO A 25 -9.80 -9.32 14.11
C PRO A 25 -8.48 -10.07 14.29
N GLU A 26 -8.13 -10.93 13.32
CA GLU A 26 -6.87 -11.68 13.35
C GLU A 26 -5.66 -10.73 13.47
N SER A 27 -5.69 -9.60 12.75
CA SER A 27 -4.62 -8.59 12.82
C SER A 27 -4.39 -7.96 14.22
N LEU A 28 -5.39 -7.96 15.10
CA LEU A 28 -5.24 -7.53 16.49
C LEU A 28 -4.74 -8.66 17.40
N SER A 29 -5.16 -9.90 17.12
CA SER A 29 -4.73 -11.07 17.89
C SER A 29 -3.23 -11.36 17.76
N GLU A 30 -2.66 -11.10 16.58
CA GLU A 30 -1.23 -11.28 16.31
C GLU A 30 -0.34 -10.21 16.96
N THR A 31 -0.85 -8.98 17.07
CA THR A 31 -0.06 -7.82 17.54
C THR A 31 -0.24 -7.54 19.03
N GLY A 32 -1.32 -8.02 19.65
CA GLY A 32 -1.69 -7.71 21.02
C GLY A 32 -2.04 -6.23 21.26
N LEU A 33 -2.18 -5.45 20.18
CA LEU A 33 -2.51 -4.04 20.22
C LEU A 33 -4.02 -3.82 20.20
N TRP A 34 -4.44 -2.70 20.79
CA TRP A 34 -5.86 -2.29 20.83
C TRP A 34 -6.38 -1.89 19.45
N VAL A 35 -5.46 -1.44 18.58
CA VAL A 35 -5.73 -1.00 17.22
C VAL A 35 -4.57 -1.45 16.33
N ASN A 36 -4.87 -1.80 15.08
CA ASN A 36 -3.84 -2.08 14.10
C ASN A 36 -3.30 -0.75 13.56
N PRO A 37 -2.02 -0.38 13.86
CA PRO A 37 -1.46 0.89 13.40
C PRO A 37 -1.38 0.96 11.87
N VAL A 38 -1.25 -0.18 11.18
CA VAL A 38 -1.26 -0.24 9.70
C VAL A 38 -2.63 0.18 9.17
N HIS A 39 -3.73 -0.31 9.76
CA HIS A 39 -5.07 0.09 9.34
C HIS A 39 -5.31 1.59 9.51
N ILE A 40 -4.83 2.18 10.61
CA ILE A 40 -4.98 3.61 10.87
C ILE A 40 -4.22 4.43 9.81
N LEU A 41 -2.97 4.07 9.54
CA LEU A 41 -2.15 4.75 8.54
C LEU A 41 -2.74 4.59 7.12
N ASP A 42 -3.16 3.38 6.77
CA ASP A 42 -3.65 3.06 5.44
C ASP A 42 -5.01 3.69 5.17
N LEU A 43 -6.02 3.38 5.99
CA LEU A 43 -7.40 3.86 5.79
C LEU A 43 -7.57 5.33 6.15
N GLY A 44 -6.78 5.84 7.12
CA GLY A 44 -6.87 7.23 7.56
C GLY A 44 -6.16 8.21 6.63
N PHE A 45 -5.04 7.80 6.03
CA PHE A 45 -4.16 8.74 5.32
C PHE A 45 -3.70 8.23 3.97
N LEU A 46 -3.00 7.11 3.93
CA LEU A 46 -2.26 6.69 2.74
C LEU A 46 -3.20 6.37 1.58
N LEU A 47 -4.14 5.44 1.74
CA LEU A 47 -5.02 5.00 0.66
C LEU A 47 -5.95 6.13 0.17
N PRO A 48 -6.57 6.95 1.05
CA PRO A 48 -7.27 8.16 0.63
C PRO A 48 -6.37 9.10 -0.18
N ALA A 49 -5.14 9.37 0.28
CA ALA A 49 -4.18 10.20 -0.44
C ALA A 49 -3.84 9.62 -1.81
N MET A 50 -3.62 8.30 -1.93
CA MET A 50 -3.37 7.65 -3.21
C MET A 50 -4.53 7.85 -4.20
N ILE A 51 -5.78 7.78 -3.72
CA ILE A 51 -6.97 7.99 -4.55
C ILE A 51 -7.07 9.46 -4.95
N ILE A 52 -6.97 10.40 -3.99
CA ILE A 52 -7.05 11.84 -4.24
C ILE A 52 -5.97 12.28 -5.23
N VAL A 53 -4.72 11.88 -5.04
CA VAL A 53 -3.59 12.21 -5.94
C VAL A 53 -3.84 11.63 -7.34
N SER A 54 -4.37 10.41 -7.44
CA SER A 54 -4.74 9.83 -8.74
C SER A 54 -5.81 10.66 -9.47
N VAL A 55 -6.84 11.11 -8.74
CA VAL A 55 -7.89 11.98 -9.30
C VAL A 55 -7.32 13.33 -9.71
N LEU A 56 -6.43 13.92 -8.91
CA LEU A 56 -5.77 15.19 -9.24
C LEU A 56 -4.90 15.08 -10.50
N LEU A 57 -4.20 13.96 -10.69
CA LEU A 57 -3.44 13.66 -11.91
C LEU A 57 -4.35 13.59 -13.13
N TRP A 58 -5.49 12.89 -13.05
CA TRP A 58 -6.47 12.83 -14.15
C TRP A 58 -7.07 14.18 -14.50
N ARG A 59 -7.24 15.05 -13.50
CA ARG A 59 -7.69 16.43 -13.68
C ARG A 59 -6.57 17.38 -14.11
N LYS A 60 -5.37 16.86 -14.41
CA LYS A 60 -4.17 17.61 -14.81
C LYS A 60 -3.85 18.77 -13.87
N LYS A 61 -4.06 18.59 -12.55
CA LYS A 61 -3.76 19.61 -11.54
C LYS A 61 -2.31 19.51 -11.09
N LEU A 62 -1.64 20.65 -10.92
CA LEU A 62 -0.24 20.74 -10.48
C LEU A 62 0.03 19.95 -9.20
N LEU A 63 -0.87 20.02 -8.22
CA LEU A 63 -0.76 19.25 -6.96
C LEU A 63 -0.73 17.73 -7.19
N GLY A 64 -1.45 17.22 -8.20
CA GLY A 64 -1.43 15.79 -8.53
C GLY A 64 -0.05 15.34 -9.02
N PHE A 65 0.57 16.14 -9.89
CA PHE A 65 1.93 15.87 -10.38
C PHE A 65 3.00 16.04 -9.30
N PHE A 66 2.84 17.03 -8.42
CA PHE A 66 3.79 17.27 -7.34
C PHE A 66 3.75 16.17 -6.28
N LEU A 67 2.55 15.73 -5.88
CA LEU A 67 2.36 14.73 -4.82
C LEU A 67 2.51 13.28 -5.31
N SER A 68 2.48 13.03 -6.63
CA SER A 68 2.62 11.69 -7.17
C SER A 68 4.00 11.09 -6.89
N VAL A 69 5.07 11.88 -7.02
CA VAL A 69 6.45 11.39 -6.85
C VAL A 69 6.71 10.96 -5.40
N PRO A 70 6.46 11.79 -4.36
CA PRO A 70 6.64 11.36 -2.98
C PRO A 70 5.81 10.12 -2.62
N LEU A 71 4.58 10.05 -3.12
CA LEU A 71 3.68 8.92 -2.88
C LEU A 71 4.19 7.63 -3.54
N LEU A 72 4.73 7.71 -4.76
CA LEU A 72 5.33 6.57 -5.44
C LEU A 72 6.64 6.13 -4.77
N VAL A 73 7.49 7.07 -4.35
CA VAL A 73 8.72 6.78 -3.59
C VAL A 73 8.39 6.11 -2.26
N PHE A 74 7.35 6.57 -1.57
CA PHE A 74 6.84 5.92 -0.37
C PHE A 74 6.41 4.48 -0.66
N ALA A 75 5.61 4.26 -1.72
CA ALA A 75 5.16 2.93 -2.12
C ALA A 75 6.32 1.97 -2.44
N ILE A 76 7.37 2.47 -3.12
CA ILE A 76 8.57 1.69 -3.43
C ILE A 76 9.31 1.32 -2.14
N THR A 77 9.59 2.30 -1.28
CA THR A 77 10.37 2.09 -0.06
C THR A 77 9.66 1.16 0.91
N MET A 78 8.36 1.40 1.16
CA MET A 78 7.55 0.55 2.03
C MET A 78 7.35 -0.85 1.44
N GLY A 79 6.99 -0.95 0.15
CA GLY A 79 6.80 -2.25 -0.50
C GLY A 79 8.07 -3.09 -0.49
N THR A 80 9.23 -2.46 -0.73
CA THR A 80 10.53 -3.15 -0.63
C THR A 80 10.81 -3.61 0.80
N GLY A 81 10.52 -2.78 1.81
CA GLY A 81 10.64 -3.16 3.22
C GLY A 81 9.77 -4.37 3.58
N ILE A 82 8.51 -4.39 3.11
CA ILE A 82 7.59 -5.53 3.32
C ILE A 82 8.12 -6.80 2.64
N ILE A 83 8.64 -6.71 1.42
CA ILE A 83 9.23 -7.86 0.71
C ILE A 83 10.43 -8.41 1.50
N ILE A 84 11.32 -7.55 1.99
CA ILE A 84 12.46 -7.96 2.80
C ILE A 84 11.99 -8.64 4.09
N LEU A 85 10.99 -8.07 4.78
CA LEU A 85 10.39 -8.67 5.96
C LEU A 85 9.83 -10.07 5.65
N PHE A 86 9.12 -10.23 4.53
CA PHE A 86 8.58 -11.52 4.12
C PHE A 86 9.67 -12.56 3.87
N ILE A 87 10.77 -12.16 3.25
CA ILE A 87 11.93 -13.04 3.06
C ILE A 87 12.48 -13.48 4.42
N ILE A 88 12.65 -12.55 5.37
CA ILE A 88 13.18 -12.85 6.71
C ILE A 88 12.27 -13.83 7.46
N VAL A 89 10.96 -13.56 7.50
CA VAL A 89 9.97 -14.40 8.18
C VAL A 89 9.91 -15.80 7.53
N ARG A 90 10.00 -15.88 6.19
CA ARG A 90 10.03 -17.16 5.48
C ARG A 90 11.29 -17.97 5.78
N VAL A 91 12.45 -17.31 5.89
CA VAL A 91 13.73 -17.93 6.29
C VAL A 91 13.68 -18.45 7.73
N LYS A 92 12.92 -17.78 8.62
CA LYS A 92 12.66 -18.25 9.99
C LYS A 92 11.68 -19.44 10.06
N GLY A 93 11.16 -19.90 8.92
CA GLY A 93 10.29 -21.06 8.85
C GLY A 93 8.80 -20.76 9.04
N GLU A 94 8.42 -19.48 9.16
CA GLU A 94 7.02 -19.10 9.27
C GLU A 94 6.33 -19.09 7.89
N PRO A 95 5.10 -19.61 7.79
CA PRO A 95 4.38 -19.65 6.52
C PRO A 95 3.82 -18.27 6.18
N ILE A 96 4.35 -17.65 5.11
CA ILE A 96 3.72 -16.48 4.48
C ILE A 96 3.08 -16.93 3.17
N PRO A 97 1.81 -16.56 2.90
CA PRO A 97 1.20 -16.80 1.60
C PRO A 97 2.02 -16.17 0.48
N MET A 98 2.54 -17.00 -0.45
CA MET A 98 3.38 -16.57 -1.57
C MET A 98 2.72 -15.47 -2.42
N ALA A 99 1.39 -15.51 -2.51
CA ALA A 99 0.58 -14.52 -3.21
C ALA A 99 0.82 -13.09 -2.71
N LEU A 100 0.98 -12.89 -1.40
CA LEU A 100 1.21 -11.55 -0.82
C LEU A 100 2.55 -10.98 -1.24
N GLY A 101 3.61 -11.80 -1.26
CA GLY A 101 4.93 -11.39 -1.76
C GLY A 101 4.91 -11.01 -3.23
N ILE A 102 4.20 -11.77 -4.07
CA ILE A 102 4.05 -11.48 -5.50
C ILE A 102 3.30 -10.16 -5.70
N ILE A 103 2.17 -9.95 -5.01
CA ILE A 103 1.39 -8.71 -5.10
C ILE A 103 2.25 -7.50 -4.74
N MET A 104 3.00 -7.58 -3.63
CA MET A 104 3.90 -6.49 -3.21
C MET A 104 5.01 -6.25 -4.24
N GLY A 105 5.59 -7.31 -4.80
CA GLY A 105 6.60 -7.20 -5.86
C GLY A 105 6.06 -6.48 -7.10
N VAL A 106 4.86 -6.83 -7.55
CA VAL A 106 4.20 -6.18 -8.69
C VAL A 106 3.95 -4.69 -8.39
N ILE A 107 3.49 -4.37 -7.19
CA ILE A 107 3.26 -2.96 -6.78
C ILE A 107 4.57 -2.17 -6.86
N VAL A 108 5.66 -2.69 -6.30
CA VAL A 108 6.97 -2.01 -6.32
C VAL A 108 7.44 -1.80 -7.76
N LEU A 109 7.39 -2.83 -8.62
CA LEU A 109 7.83 -2.74 -10.01
C LEU A 109 7.00 -1.71 -10.81
N VAL A 110 5.68 -1.73 -10.64
CA VAL A 110 4.78 -0.76 -11.27
C VAL A 110 5.08 0.65 -10.78
N SER A 111 5.30 0.84 -9.47
CA SER A 111 5.67 2.15 -8.92
C SER A 111 7.01 2.65 -9.45
N VAL A 112 8.03 1.79 -9.54
CA VAL A 112 9.33 2.14 -10.15
C VAL A 112 9.16 2.55 -11.60
N TYR A 113 8.37 1.81 -12.38
CA TYR A 113 8.08 2.14 -13.77
C TYR A 113 7.47 3.54 -13.92
N PHE A 114 6.47 3.88 -13.09
CA PHE A 114 5.85 5.21 -13.12
C PHE A 114 6.80 6.33 -12.72
N VAL A 115 7.61 6.14 -11.67
CA VAL A 115 8.61 7.14 -11.27
C VAL A 115 9.64 7.35 -12.38
N TYR A 116 10.14 6.27 -12.98
CA TYR A 116 11.10 6.36 -14.06
C TYR A 116 10.53 7.09 -15.28
N GLY A 117 9.29 6.75 -15.68
CA GLY A 117 8.59 7.45 -16.76
C GLY A 117 8.44 8.94 -16.49
N PHE A 118 7.99 9.29 -15.29
CA PHE A 118 7.82 10.68 -14.87
C PHE A 118 9.14 11.48 -14.88
N LEU A 119 10.22 10.89 -14.37
CA LEU A 119 11.54 11.52 -14.38
C LEU A 119 12.13 11.68 -15.79
N LYS A 120 11.83 10.74 -16.69
CA LYS A 120 12.28 10.81 -18.09
C LYS A 120 11.60 11.97 -18.83
N GLU A 121 10.32 12.21 -18.59
CA GLU A 121 9.58 13.34 -19.18
C GLU A 121 10.07 14.71 -18.66
N ILE A 122 10.55 14.78 -17.41
CA ILE A 122 11.12 16.02 -16.85
C ILE A 122 12.51 16.34 -17.44
N LYS A 123 13.25 15.34 -17.94
CA LYS A 123 14.62 15.51 -18.46
C LYS A 123 14.71 15.93 -19.94
N VAL A 124 13.68 16.55 -20.50
CA VAL A 124 13.75 17.11 -21.86
C VAL A 124 13.73 18.64 -21.78
N ASN A 125 14.93 19.21 -21.65
CA ASN A 125 15.33 20.51 -22.19
C ASN A 125 16.85 20.53 -22.33
#